data_AF-A0A960SPV0-F1
#
_entry.id   AF-A0A960SPV0-F1
#
_cell.length_a   1.000
_cell.length_b   1.000
_cell.length_c   1.000
_cell.angle_alpha   90.00
_cell.angle_beta   90.00
_cell.angle_gamma   90.00
#
_symmetry.space_group_name_H-M   'P 1'
#
loop_
_entity.id
_entity.type
_entity.pdbx_description
1 polymer ?
#
loop_
_entity_poly.entity_id
_entity_poly.type
_entity_poly.pdbx_seq_one_letter_code
_entity_poly.pdbx_strand_id
1 'polypeptide(L)'
;CVMRTAAGSPFWSVSADQGETWTQPRRLLRRDGGAPLQHPLSPCPMYDAGGNTAGSGRYVLFIHNHDGHYQGYGPTDTGFHRRPVHLVRGHFEPGAEQPVWFDEPEFFMDHQGVSLGKPGTNGRLDLALYASFTVREGRPVLWYPDRKFFLLGRKIRFGEKEAP
;
A
#
# COMPACT_ATOMS: atom_id res chain seq x y z
N CYS A 1 2.48 -11.66 -6.81
CA CYS A 1 1.84 -11.49 -5.50
C CYS A 1 2.70 -10.58 -4.63
N VAL A 2 2.08 -9.66 -3.87
CA VAL A 2 2.75 -8.82 -2.86
C VAL A 2 2.23 -9.23 -1.49
N MET A 3 3.13 -9.34 -0.52
CA MET A 3 2.88 -9.95 0.79
C MET A 3 3.28 -9.01 1.91
N ARG A 4 2.41 -8.95 2.92
CA ARG A 4 2.68 -8.33 4.21
C ARG A 4 3.77 -9.11 4.94
N THR A 5 4.72 -8.41 5.55
CA THR A 5 5.71 -9.02 6.46
C THR A 5 5.91 -8.16 7.71
N ALA A 6 6.64 -8.69 8.70
CA ALA A 6 7.15 -7.92 9.84
C ALA A 6 8.61 -7.46 9.63
N ALA A 7 9.16 -7.59 8.42
CA ALA A 7 10.57 -7.32 8.12
C ALA A 7 10.85 -5.87 7.67
N GLY A 8 9.92 -4.95 7.95
CA GLY A 8 10.02 -3.55 7.54
C GLY A 8 9.81 -3.28 6.06
N SER A 9 9.41 -4.28 5.27
CA SER A 9 9.17 -4.13 3.83
C SER A 9 8.13 -5.14 3.35
N PRO A 10 7.34 -4.82 2.31
CA PRO A 10 6.58 -5.83 1.59
C PRO A 10 7.55 -6.83 0.95
N PHE A 11 7.07 -8.05 0.73
CA PHE A 11 7.75 -9.05 -0.08
C PHE A 11 6.93 -9.35 -1.33
N TRP A 12 7.56 -9.92 -2.35
CA TRP A 12 6.90 -10.33 -3.57
C TRP A 12 7.39 -11.69 -4.04
N SER A 13 6.54 -12.34 -4.83
CA SER A 13 6.84 -13.56 -5.57
C SER A 13 5.98 -13.57 -6.83
N VAL A 14 6.45 -14.23 -7.88
CA VAL A 14 5.75 -14.35 -9.17
C VAL A 14 5.40 -15.82 -9.41
N SER A 15 4.23 -16.01 -10.01
CA SER A 15 3.82 -17.27 -10.60
C SER A 15 3.65 -17.05 -12.10
N ALA A 16 4.11 -18.01 -12.90
CA ALA A 16 3.92 -18.04 -14.35
C ALA A 16 2.79 -19.00 -14.77
N ASP A 17 2.20 -19.72 -13.82
CA ASP A 17 1.26 -20.82 -14.00
C ASP A 17 -0.02 -20.61 -13.18
N GLN A 18 -0.52 -19.36 -13.19
CA GLN A 18 -1.80 -18.98 -12.57
C GLN A 18 -1.90 -19.25 -11.06
N GLY A 19 -0.76 -19.32 -10.38
CA GLY A 19 -0.65 -19.43 -8.93
C GLY A 19 -0.37 -20.83 -8.41
N GLU A 20 -0.08 -21.81 -9.28
CA GLU A 20 0.29 -23.17 -8.86
C GLU A 20 1.71 -23.21 -8.26
N THR A 21 2.68 -22.58 -8.92
CA THR A 21 4.05 -22.47 -8.44
C THR A 21 4.49 -21.01 -8.32
N TRP A 22 5.42 -20.78 -7.40
CA TRP A 22 5.87 -19.44 -7.01
C TRP A 22 7.38 -19.39 -6.90
N THR A 23 7.97 -18.29 -7.36
CA THR A 23 9.38 -18.02 -7.12
C THR A 23 9.66 -17.82 -5.63
N GLN A 24 10.93 -17.98 -5.22
CA GLN A 24 11.32 -17.67 -3.84
C GLN A 24 10.90 -16.23 -3.48
N PRO A 25 10.19 -16.01 -2.36
CA PRO A 25 9.79 -14.68 -1.95
C PRO A 25 10.99 -13.77 -1.69
N ARG A 26 10.90 -12.54 -2.17
CA ARG A 26 11.97 -11.53 -2.05
C ARG A 26 11.43 -10.19 -1.57
N ARG A 27 12.30 -9.39 -0.98
CA ARG A 27 11.96 -8.04 -0.55
C ARG A 27 11.54 -7.18 -1.75
N LEU A 28 10.46 -6.42 -1.61
CA LEU A 28 9.99 -5.50 -2.64
C LEU A 28 10.84 -4.22 -2.63
N LEU A 29 11.39 -3.89 -3.79
CA LEU A 29 12.26 -2.74 -4.00
C LEU A 29 11.52 -1.67 -4.81
N ARG A 30 12.12 -0.48 -4.91
CA ARG A 30 11.69 0.56 -5.87
C ARG A 30 11.78 0.05 -7.31
N ARG A 31 12.87 -0.65 -7.64
CA ARG A 31 13.20 -1.27 -8.93
C ARG A 31 14.33 -2.28 -8.71
N ASP A 32 14.74 -2.99 -9.75
CA ASP A 32 15.89 -3.89 -9.69
C ASP A 32 17.14 -3.16 -9.18
N GLY A 33 17.83 -3.76 -8.19
CA GLY A 33 18.97 -3.14 -7.51
C GLY A 33 18.66 -1.87 -6.70
N GLY A 34 17.39 -1.46 -6.61
CA GLY A 34 16.95 -0.26 -5.90
C GLY A 34 16.79 -0.45 -4.39
N ALA A 35 16.45 0.64 -3.70
CA ALA A 35 16.17 0.60 -2.26
C ALA A 35 14.88 -0.19 -1.96
N PRO A 36 14.81 -0.88 -0.81
CA PRO A 36 13.57 -1.48 -0.32
C PRO A 36 12.46 -0.45 -0.10
N LEU A 37 11.21 -0.84 -0.40
CA LEU A 37 10.05 -0.08 -0.01
C LEU A 37 9.73 -0.30 1.46
N GLN A 38 9.68 0.79 2.23
CA GLN A 38 9.44 0.71 3.67
C GLN A 38 7.95 0.50 3.97
N HIS A 39 7.63 -0.60 4.65
CA HIS A 39 6.28 -0.90 5.07
C HIS A 39 6.28 -1.74 6.36
N PRO A 40 5.49 -1.35 7.38
CA PRO A 40 5.44 -2.07 8.62
C PRO A 40 4.58 -3.34 8.48
N LEU A 41 4.36 -4.05 9.58
CA LEU A 41 3.38 -5.13 9.62
C LEU A 41 1.95 -4.60 9.38
N SER A 42 1.55 -4.46 8.13
CA SER A 42 0.26 -3.95 7.64
C SER A 42 -0.06 -4.54 6.26
N PRO A 43 -1.33 -4.62 5.83
CA PRO A 43 -1.62 -4.96 4.44
C PRO A 43 -0.96 -3.94 3.49
N CYS A 44 -0.40 -4.43 2.38
CA CYS A 44 0.27 -3.64 1.35
C CYS A 44 -0.41 -3.90 -0.01
N PRO A 45 -1.68 -3.50 -0.18
CA PRO A 45 -2.44 -3.84 -1.37
C PRO A 45 -1.86 -3.13 -2.60
N MET A 46 -1.83 -3.86 -3.71
CA MET A 46 -1.46 -3.37 -5.03
C MET A 46 -2.59 -3.67 -6.01
N TYR A 47 -2.97 -2.68 -6.81
CA TYR A 47 -4.03 -2.82 -7.81
C TYR A 47 -3.57 -2.32 -9.17
N ASP A 48 -4.13 -2.89 -10.22
CA ASP A 48 -4.06 -2.32 -11.57
C ASP A 48 -4.92 -1.05 -11.61
N ALA A 49 -4.33 0.05 -12.08
CA ALA A 49 -4.98 1.37 -12.11
C ALA A 49 -6.19 1.41 -13.05
N GLY A 50 -6.23 0.55 -14.07
CA GLY A 50 -7.36 0.38 -14.98
C GLY A 50 -8.49 -0.48 -14.41
N GLY A 51 -8.27 -1.14 -13.27
CA GLY A 51 -9.21 -2.06 -12.64
C GLY A 51 -8.77 -3.52 -12.71
N ASN A 52 -9.44 -4.39 -11.95
CA ASN A 52 -8.95 -5.73 -11.60
C ASN A 52 -8.67 -6.67 -12.79
N THR A 53 -9.24 -6.41 -13.96
CA THR A 53 -9.06 -7.23 -15.17
C THR A 53 -8.43 -6.46 -16.33
N ALA A 54 -7.95 -5.24 -16.09
CA ALA A 54 -7.54 -4.35 -17.17
C ALA A 54 -6.20 -4.76 -17.81
N GLY A 55 -5.26 -5.30 -17.03
CA GLY A 55 -3.92 -5.62 -17.52
C GLY A 55 -3.22 -4.39 -18.09
N SER A 56 -3.43 -3.21 -17.49
CA SER A 56 -2.99 -1.93 -18.05
C SER A 56 -1.47 -1.74 -18.00
N GLY A 57 -0.77 -2.57 -17.23
CA GLY A 57 0.65 -2.40 -16.92
C GLY A 57 0.92 -1.19 -16.04
N ARG A 58 -0.10 -0.50 -15.52
CA ARG A 58 0.01 0.60 -14.57
C ARG A 58 -0.59 0.18 -13.24
N TYR A 59 0.17 0.31 -12.17
CA TYR A 59 -0.21 -0.15 -10.85
C TYR A 59 -0.19 0.98 -9.83
N VAL A 60 -0.92 0.77 -8.74
CA VAL A 60 -0.79 1.55 -7.51
C VAL A 60 -0.60 0.62 -6.34
N LEU A 61 0.45 0.86 -5.57
CA LEU A 61 0.74 0.19 -4.31
C LEU A 61 0.51 1.19 -3.16
N PHE A 62 -0.06 0.72 -2.06
CA PHE A 62 -0.23 1.54 -0.86
C PHE A 62 0.73 1.08 0.23
N ILE A 63 1.50 2.02 0.78
CA ILE A 63 2.46 1.76 1.86
C ILE A 63 2.30 2.76 3.02
N HIS A 64 2.97 2.51 4.14
CA HIS A 64 3.08 3.50 5.21
C HIS A 64 4.38 4.30 5.17
N ASN A 65 5.38 3.85 4.38
CA ASN A 65 6.67 4.51 4.19
C ASN A 65 7.52 4.61 5.47
N HIS A 66 7.45 3.58 6.31
CA HIS A 66 8.34 3.33 7.46
C HIS A 66 8.35 1.82 7.74
N ASP A 67 9.31 1.33 8.51
CA ASP A 67 9.56 -0.11 8.74
C ASP A 67 8.75 -0.73 9.91
N GLY A 68 8.07 0.11 10.68
CA GLY A 68 7.36 -0.27 11.90
C GLY A 68 7.81 0.49 13.13
N HIS A 69 8.96 1.15 13.05
CA HIS A 69 9.40 2.12 14.04
C HIS A 69 8.85 3.50 13.68
N TYR A 70 7.87 3.97 14.44
CA TYR A 70 7.19 5.23 14.13
C TYR A 70 6.71 5.91 15.41
N GLN A 71 7.17 7.13 15.67
CA GLN A 71 6.72 7.96 16.80
C GLN A 71 6.80 7.23 18.17
N GLY A 72 7.85 6.43 18.38
CA GLY A 72 8.06 5.66 19.62
C GLY A 72 7.37 4.29 19.67
N TYR A 73 6.57 3.95 18.67
CA TYR A 73 5.98 2.62 18.52
C TYR A 73 6.93 1.67 17.78
N GLY A 74 6.85 0.38 18.12
CA GLY A 74 7.60 -0.68 17.47
C GLY A 74 6.76 -1.49 16.46
N PRO A 75 7.39 -2.42 15.71
CA PRO A 75 6.74 -3.14 14.60
C PRO A 75 5.51 -3.99 14.97
N THR A 76 5.30 -4.28 16.24
CA THR A 76 4.14 -5.06 16.75
C THR A 76 2.99 -4.17 17.20
N ASP A 77 3.19 -2.85 17.36
CA ASP A 77 2.21 -1.87 17.83
C ASP A 77 1.23 -1.45 16.72
N THR A 78 0.68 -2.44 16.02
CA THR A 78 -0.02 -2.28 14.74
C THR A 78 -1.30 -1.43 14.79
N GLY A 79 -1.81 -1.12 15.98
CA GLY A 79 -2.93 -0.18 16.18
C GLY A 79 -2.51 1.29 16.16
N PHE A 80 -1.21 1.58 16.18
CA PHE A 80 -0.67 2.92 16.43
C PHE A 80 0.26 3.43 15.31
N HIS A 81 1.05 2.54 14.71
CA HIS A 81 2.05 2.94 13.70
C HIS A 81 1.58 2.78 12.26
N ARG A 82 0.36 2.33 11.95
CA ARG A 82 -0.09 2.13 10.55
C ARG A 82 -0.57 3.45 9.92
N ARG A 83 0.30 4.45 9.86
CA ARG A 83 0.05 5.79 9.31
C ARG A 83 1.37 6.55 9.14
N PRO A 84 1.43 7.54 8.22
CA PRO A 84 0.42 7.89 7.21
C PRO A 84 0.30 6.80 6.13
N VAL A 85 -0.57 6.98 5.14
CA VAL A 85 -0.60 6.16 3.93
C VAL A 85 0.01 6.96 2.79
N HIS A 86 0.91 6.32 2.06
CA HIS A 86 1.47 6.79 0.80
C HIS A 86 0.98 5.92 -0.35
N LEU A 87 0.78 6.56 -1.50
CA LEU A 87 0.52 5.91 -2.78
C LEU A 87 1.84 5.85 -3.55
N VAL A 88 2.15 4.68 -4.09
CA VAL A 88 3.35 4.45 -4.91
C VAL A 88 2.89 3.98 -6.27
N ARG A 89 3.08 4.81 -7.29
CA ARG A 89 2.73 4.45 -8.67
C ARG A 89 3.73 3.42 -9.18
N GLY A 90 3.27 2.47 -9.98
CA GLY A 90 4.13 1.48 -10.59
C GLY A 90 3.81 1.27 -12.07
N HIS A 91 4.79 0.76 -12.79
CA HIS A 91 4.64 0.29 -14.16
C HIS A 91 5.24 -1.10 -14.32
N PHE A 92 4.62 -1.92 -15.16
CA PHE A 92 5.21 -3.18 -15.57
C PHE A 92 6.47 -2.90 -16.39
N GLU A 93 7.57 -3.56 -16.03
CA GLU A 93 8.84 -3.47 -16.74
C GLU A 93 9.16 -4.84 -17.36
N PRO A 94 9.03 -5.00 -18.68
CA PRO A 94 9.29 -6.26 -19.35
C PRO A 94 10.75 -6.72 -19.17
N GLY A 95 10.94 -7.96 -18.73
CA GLY A 95 12.27 -8.55 -18.56
C GLY A 95 13.00 -8.13 -17.28
N ALA A 96 12.41 -7.25 -16.46
CA ALA A 96 12.90 -6.98 -15.12
C ALA A 96 12.77 -8.22 -14.22
N GLU A 97 13.66 -8.31 -13.24
CA GLU A 97 13.60 -9.35 -12.23
C GLU A 97 12.38 -9.12 -11.32
N GLN A 98 12.26 -7.91 -10.75
CA GLN A 98 11.02 -7.44 -10.15
C GLN A 98 10.14 -6.83 -11.25
N PRO A 99 9.00 -7.45 -11.61
CA PRO A 99 8.24 -7.10 -12.81
C PRO A 99 7.53 -5.74 -12.74
N VAL A 100 7.42 -5.14 -11.56
CA VAL A 100 6.82 -3.82 -11.39
C VAL A 100 7.86 -2.89 -10.77
N TRP A 101 8.19 -1.82 -11.49
CA TRP A 101 9.01 -0.74 -10.98
C TRP A 101 8.12 0.39 -10.51
N PHE A 102 8.53 1.05 -9.44
CA PHE A 102 7.74 2.03 -8.74
C PHE A 102 8.34 3.44 -8.87
N ASP A 103 7.50 4.46 -8.76
CA ASP A 103 7.83 5.90 -8.65
C ASP A 103 7.85 6.35 -7.18
N GLU A 104 8.41 7.51 -6.85
CA GLU A 104 8.59 7.91 -5.45
C GLU A 104 7.26 7.90 -4.67
N PRO A 105 7.26 7.47 -3.38
CA PRO A 105 6.04 7.46 -2.59
C PRO A 105 5.43 8.87 -2.45
N GLU A 106 4.18 9.02 -2.88
CA GLU A 106 3.40 10.24 -2.74
C GLU A 106 2.58 10.17 -1.45
N PHE A 107 2.61 11.22 -0.63
CA PHE A 107 1.68 11.31 0.50
C PHE A 107 0.25 11.20 -0.02
N PHE A 108 -0.51 10.26 0.53
CA PHE A 108 -1.88 10.03 0.10
C PHE A 108 -2.86 10.48 1.17
N MET A 109 -2.77 9.93 2.38
CA MET A 109 -3.73 10.27 3.44
C MET A 109 -3.19 10.02 4.84
N ASP A 110 -3.70 10.79 5.79
CA ASP A 110 -3.52 10.57 7.22
C ASP A 110 -4.73 11.19 7.94
N HIS A 111 -4.96 10.75 9.19
CA HIS A 111 -5.91 11.39 10.10
C HIS A 111 -5.18 12.20 11.18
N GLN A 112 -3.95 12.63 10.91
CA GLN A 112 -3.12 13.51 11.76
C GLN A 112 -2.93 13.00 13.20
N GLY A 113 -3.03 11.69 13.41
CA GLY A 113 -2.91 11.11 14.75
C GLY A 113 -4.14 11.30 15.64
N VAL A 114 -5.29 11.70 15.07
CA VAL A 114 -6.57 11.71 15.81
C VAL A 114 -6.96 10.27 16.15
N SER A 115 -7.06 9.94 17.44
CA SER A 115 -7.50 8.62 17.90
C SER A 115 -9.01 8.46 17.85
N LEU A 116 -9.46 7.24 17.59
CA LEU A 116 -10.87 6.85 17.70
C LEU A 116 -11.01 5.66 18.65
N GLY A 117 -11.80 5.81 19.70
CA GLY A 117 -12.02 4.76 20.69
C GLY A 117 -12.96 5.17 21.82
N LYS A 118 -13.24 4.24 22.73
CA LYS A 118 -14.04 4.50 23.93
C LYS A 118 -13.33 5.53 24.83
N PRO A 119 -14.06 6.45 25.48
CA PRO A 119 -13.49 7.33 26.49
C PRO A 119 -12.68 6.54 27.55
N GLY A 120 -11.49 7.05 27.89
CA GLY A 120 -10.58 6.39 28.84
C GLY A 120 -9.73 5.26 28.24
N THR A 121 -9.73 5.08 26.91
CA THR A 121 -8.85 4.13 26.22
C THR A 121 -7.94 4.86 25.25
N ASN A 122 -6.82 4.23 24.85
CA ASN A 122 -5.92 4.79 23.84
C ASN A 122 -6.57 4.88 22.44
N GLY A 123 -7.68 4.18 22.22
CA GLY A 123 -8.33 4.07 20.92
C GLY A 123 -7.42 3.47 19.85
N ARG A 124 -7.69 3.82 18.60
CA ARG A 124 -6.96 3.35 17.41
C ARG A 124 -6.50 4.52 16.56
N LEU A 125 -5.33 4.35 15.95
CA LEU A 125 -4.70 5.28 15.01
C LEU A 125 -4.35 4.60 13.69
N ASP A 126 -4.77 3.36 13.47
CA ASP A 126 -4.37 2.62 12.29
C ASP A 126 -5.26 2.92 11.08
N LEU A 127 -4.61 3.28 9.97
CA LEU A 127 -5.15 3.18 8.62
C LEU A 127 -4.75 1.81 8.05
N ALA A 128 -5.19 0.73 8.69
CA ALA A 128 -4.86 -0.62 8.26
C ALA A 128 -5.50 -0.90 6.89
N LEU A 129 -4.68 -0.93 5.84
CA LEU A 129 -5.04 -1.02 4.40
C LEU A 129 -5.70 -2.35 3.98
N TYR A 130 -6.66 -2.86 4.75
CA TYR A 130 -7.60 -3.91 4.33
C TYR A 130 -8.57 -3.32 3.30
N ALA A 131 -8.01 -2.92 2.18
CA ALA A 131 -8.68 -2.11 1.18
C ALA A 131 -9.25 -2.97 0.04
N SER A 132 -10.13 -2.36 -0.72
CA SER A 132 -10.53 -2.83 -2.05
C SER A 132 -10.47 -1.67 -3.03
N PHE A 133 -10.47 -2.00 -4.31
CA PHE A 133 -10.30 -1.02 -5.38
C PHE A 133 -11.34 -1.26 -6.47
N THR A 134 -11.93 -0.17 -6.95
CA THR A 134 -12.88 -0.19 -8.06
C THR A 134 -12.61 0.98 -8.99
N VAL A 135 -12.83 0.79 -10.28
CA VAL A 135 -12.91 1.91 -11.23
C VAL A 135 -14.39 2.15 -11.53
N ARG A 136 -14.89 3.33 -11.15
CA ARG A 136 -16.28 3.73 -11.37
C ARG A 136 -16.30 4.96 -12.27
N GLU A 137 -17.00 4.87 -13.41
CA GLU A 137 -17.10 5.97 -14.39
C GLU A 137 -15.69 6.47 -14.82
N GLY A 138 -14.78 5.53 -15.07
CA GLY A 138 -13.38 5.83 -15.42
C GLY A 138 -12.52 6.39 -14.27
N ARG A 139 -13.07 6.48 -13.05
CA ARG A 139 -12.36 7.03 -11.88
C ARG A 139 -11.99 5.93 -10.88
N PRO A 140 -10.70 5.76 -10.58
CA PRO A 140 -10.26 4.86 -9.54
C PRO A 140 -10.68 5.30 -8.14
N VAL A 141 -11.16 4.36 -7.34
CA VAL A 141 -11.60 4.56 -5.95
C VAL A 141 -10.99 3.49 -5.06
N LEU A 142 -10.27 3.92 -4.02
CA LEU A 142 -9.82 3.07 -2.94
C LEU A 142 -10.89 3.06 -1.84
N TRP A 143 -11.38 1.88 -1.49
CA TRP A 143 -12.23 1.66 -0.32
C TRP A 143 -11.37 1.14 0.82
N TYR A 144 -11.43 1.77 1.99
CA TYR A 144 -10.56 1.41 3.10
C TYR A 144 -11.26 1.61 4.46
N PRO A 145 -10.89 0.80 5.47
CA PRO A 145 -11.36 0.99 6.83
C PRO A 145 -10.50 2.04 7.54
N ASP A 146 -11.08 3.18 7.91
CA ASP A 146 -10.45 4.16 8.79
C ASP A 146 -10.61 3.74 10.26
N ARG A 147 -9.49 3.48 10.94
CA ARG A 147 -9.40 3.03 12.34
C ARG A 147 -10.28 1.82 12.65
N LYS A 148 -10.54 0.99 11.61
CA LYS A 148 -11.44 -0.17 11.62
C LYS A 148 -12.86 0.13 12.10
N PHE A 149 -13.33 1.36 11.88
CA PHE A 149 -14.66 1.80 12.30
C PHE A 149 -15.48 2.30 11.11
N PHE A 150 -14.92 3.19 10.30
CA PHE A 150 -15.59 3.71 9.10
C PHE A 150 -15.10 3.01 7.85
N LEU A 151 -16.00 2.64 6.94
CA LEU A 151 -15.65 2.30 5.57
C LEU A 151 -15.74 3.56 4.72
N LEU A 152 -14.60 4.02 4.20
CA LEU A 152 -14.51 5.25 3.41
C LEU A 152 -14.06 4.93 1.98
N GLY A 153 -14.49 5.76 1.03
CA GLY A 153 -14.06 5.71 -0.37
C GLY A 153 -13.27 6.96 -0.72
N ARG A 154 -12.04 6.80 -1.21
CA ARG A 154 -11.20 7.90 -1.68
C ARG A 154 -10.91 7.76 -3.17
N LYS A 155 -11.32 8.78 -3.93
CA LYS A 155 -10.99 8.89 -5.36
C LYS A 155 -9.50 9.16 -5.53
N ILE A 156 -8.86 8.47 -6.48
CA ILE A 156 -7.45 8.67 -6.83
C ILE A 156 -7.40 9.45 -8.14
N ARG A 157 -6.62 10.52 -8.16
CA ARG A 157 -6.36 11.30 -9.37
C ARG A 157 -5.05 10.83 -10.01
N PHE A 158 -5.11 10.54 -11.30
CA PHE A 158 -3.94 10.27 -12.13
C PHE A 158 -3.78 11.46 -13.08
N GLY A 159 -2.67 12.18 -13.00
CA GLY A 159 -2.28 13.13 -14.05
C GLY A 159 -2.71 14.60 -13.93
N GLU A 160 -3.15 15.09 -12.77
CA GLU A 160 -3.25 16.55 -12.54
C GLU A 160 -2.41 16.89 -11.31
N LYS A 161 -1.35 17.69 -11.50
CA LYS A 161 -0.71 18.39 -10.39
C LYS A 161 -1.80 19.24 -9.73
N GLU A 162 -1.89 19.21 -8.40
CA GLU A 162 -2.68 20.22 -7.70
C GLU A 162 -2.17 21.60 -8.14
N ALA A 163 -3.06 22.41 -8.70
CA ALA A 163 -2.83 23.84 -8.72
C ALA A 163 -2.76 24.29 -7.24
N PRO A 164 -1.78 25.14 -6.89
CA PRO A 164 -1.54 25.55 -5.51
C PRO A 164 -2.76 26.20 -4.84
#